data_AF-Q12PZ3-F1
#
_entry.id   AF-Q12PZ3-F1
#
_cell.length_a   1.000
_cell.length_b   1.000
_cell.length_c   1.000
_cell.angle_alpha   90.00
_cell.angle_beta   90.00
_cell.angle_gamma   90.00
#
_symmetry.space_group_name_H-M   'P 1'
#
loop_
_entity.id
_entity.type
_entity.pdbx_description
1 polymer ?
#
loop_
_entity_poly.entity_id
_entity_poly.type
_entity_poly.pdbx_seq_one_letter_code
_entity_poly.pdbx_strand_id
1 'polypeptide(L)' 'MTQYVHLQKQIASQEESNQKLVERNQVLKEEIIDLKRGTEALEERARNELGMVKQGETFYRVVGVEPKAGADYE' A
#
# COMPACT_ATOMS: atom_id res chain seq x y z
N MET A 1 4.57 45.03 23.26
CA MET A 1 3.70 44.86 22.06
C MET A 1 4.45 44.29 20.85
N THR A 2 5.72 44.66 20.63
CA THR A 2 6.52 44.23 19.46
C THR A 2 6.75 42.72 19.35
N GLN A 3 6.96 42.02 20.48
CA GLN A 3 7.17 40.56 20.51
C GLN A 3 5.94 39.76 20.02
N TYR A 4 4.73 40.23 20.34
CA TYR A 4 3.48 39.58 19.94
C TYR A 4 3.27 39.62 18.42
N VAL A 5 3.53 40.79 17.82
CA VAL A 5 3.44 40.98 16.36
C VAL A 5 4.50 40.14 15.63
N HIS A 6 5.69 40.02 16.18
CA HIS A 6 6.74 39.17 15.62
C HIS A 6 6.35 37.69 15.64
N LEU A 7 5.81 37.21 16.77
CA LEU A 7 5.36 35.83 16.91
C LEU A 7 4.18 35.52 15.98
N GLN A 8 3.21 36.43 15.83
CA GLN A 8 2.11 36.25 14.88
C GLN A 8 2.60 36.13 13.43
N LYS A 9 3.62 36.91 13.04
CA LYS A 9 4.23 36.78 11.70
C LYS A 9 4.93 35.43 11.50
N GLN A 10 5.61 34.93 12.53
CA GLN A 10 6.24 33.60 12.47
C GLN A 10 5.19 32.49 12.35
N ILE A 11 4.09 32.57 13.11
CA ILE A 11 2.99 31.61 13.02
C ILE A 11 2.40 31.62 11.61
N ALA A 12 2.08 32.78 11.05
CA ALA A 12 1.53 32.88 9.69
C ALA A 12 2.48 32.29 8.63
N SER A 13 3.79 32.55 8.74
CA SER A 13 4.80 31.98 7.85
C SER A 13 4.93 30.46 8.00
N GLN A 14 4.77 29.95 9.22
CA GLN A 14 4.83 28.51 9.49
C GLN A 14 3.57 27.80 8.99
N GLU A 15 2.39 28.41 9.15
CA GLU A 15 1.12 27.91 8.61
C GLU A 15 1.18 27.81 7.09
N GLU A 16 1.68 28.83 6.40
CA GLU A 16 1.86 28.79 4.94
C GLU A 16 2.81 27.65 4.52
N SER A 17 3.90 27.47 5.25
CA SER A 17 4.87 26.39 4.99
C SER A 17 4.26 25.01 5.23
N ASN A 18 3.49 24.87 6.30
CA ASN A 18 2.78 23.65 6.63
C ASN A 18 1.74 23.31 5.56
N GLN A 19 0.99 24.31 5.06
CA GLN A 19 0.01 24.13 3.99
C GLN A 19 0.67 23.54 2.73
N LYS A 20 1.81 24.11 2.30
CA LYS A 20 2.58 23.61 1.15
C LYS A 20 3.06 22.18 1.36
N LEU A 21 3.49 21.83 2.58
CA LEU A 21 3.91 20.47 2.91
C LEU A 21 2.74 19.49 2.90
N VAL A 22 1.56 19.90 3.36
CA VAL A 22 0.35 19.07 3.33
C VAL A 22 -0.05 18.76 1.89
N GLU A 23 -0.08 19.77 1.02
CA GLU A 23 -0.38 19.60 -0.40
C GLU A 23 0.60 18.63 -1.09
N ARG A 24 1.91 18.82 -0.87
CA ARG A 24 2.93 17.92 -1.41
C ARG A 24 2.78 16.49 -0.89
N ASN A 25 2.51 16.32 0.40
CA ASN A 25 2.31 15.00 0.99
C ASN A 25 1.05 14.32 0.44
N GLN A 26 0.01 15.08 0.11
CA GLN A 26 -1.20 14.53 -0.50
C GLN A 26 -0.91 13.95 -1.88
N VAL A 27 -0.21 14.71 -2.74
CA VAL A 27 0.22 14.24 -4.07
C VAL A 27 1.08 12.98 -3.97
N LEU A 28 2.09 12.99 -3.09
CA LEU A 28 2.96 11.83 -2.90
C LEU A 28 2.22 10.59 -2.39
N LYS A 29 1.21 10.77 -1.53
CA LYS A 29 0.38 9.65 -1.07
C LYS A 29 -0.42 9.03 -2.21
N GLU A 30 -0.98 9.85 -3.08
CA GLU A 30 -1.72 9.39 -4.27
C GLU A 30 -0.79 8.62 -5.20
N GLU A 31 0.40 9.14 -5.50
CA GLU A 31 1.41 8.44 -6.29
C GLU A 31 1.82 7.09 -5.69
N ILE A 32 1.99 7.03 -4.36
CA ILE A 32 2.30 5.78 -3.65
C ILE A 32 1.15 4.77 -3.79
N ILE A 33 -0.10 5.23 -3.69
CA ILE A 33 -1.28 4.35 -3.84
C ILE A 33 -1.34 3.79 -5.26
N ASP A 34 -1.16 4.63 -6.26
CA ASP A 34 -1.18 4.21 -7.66
C ASP A 34 -0.05 3.23 -7.97
N LEU A 35 1.17 3.49 -7.47
CA LEU A 35 2.30 2.58 -7.63
C LEU A 35 2.03 1.24 -6.96
N LYS A 36 1.50 1.23 -5.73
CA LYS A 36 1.16 0.00 -5.01
C LYS A 36 0.14 -0.84 -5.77
N ARG A 37 -0.94 -0.23 -6.25
CA ARG A 37 -1.96 -0.91 -7.07
C ARG A 37 -1.36 -1.55 -8.33
N GLY A 38 -0.46 -0.83 -9.01
CA GLY A 38 0.26 -1.37 -10.18
C GLY A 38 1.14 -2.59 -9.82
N THR A 39 1.85 -2.53 -8.69
CA THR A 39 2.70 -3.64 -8.24
C THR A 39 1.91 -4.83 -7.70
N GLU A 40 0.76 -4.59 -7.06
CA GLU A 40 -0.13 -5.64 -6.56
C GLU A 40 -0.72 -6.46 -7.71
N ALA A 41 -1.19 -5.81 -8.78
CA ALA A 41 -1.68 -6.48 -9.97
C ALA A 41 -0.60 -7.35 -10.64
N LEU A 42 0.65 -6.86 -10.66
CA LEU A 42 1.78 -7.61 -11.19
C LEU A 42 2.15 -8.80 -10.28
N GLU A 43 2.15 -8.60 -8.97
CA GLU A 43 2.43 -9.65 -7.99
C GLU A 43 1.37 -10.75 -8.00
N GLU A 44 0.09 -10.39 -8.12
CA GLU A 44 -1.01 -11.34 -8.27
C GLU A 44 -0.81 -12.22 -9.50
N ARG A 45 -0.47 -11.62 -10.63
CA ARG A 45 -0.18 -12.37 -11.87
C ARG A 45 1.03 -13.30 -11.72
N ALA A 46 2.12 -12.82 -11.12
CA ALA A 46 3.30 -13.64 -10.88
C ALA A 46 3.04 -14.82 -9.93
N ARG A 47 2.21 -14.62 -8.89
CA ARG A 47 1.84 -15.67 -7.93
C ARG A 47 0.86 -16.67 -8.52
N ASN A 48 -0.17 -16.19 -9.22
CA ASN A 48 -1.25 -17.03 -9.73
C ASN A 48 -0.90 -17.75 -11.04
N GLU A 49 -0.22 -17.07 -11.98
CA GLU A 49 0.10 -17.63 -13.30
C GLU A 49 1.46 -18.33 -13.32
N LEU A 50 2.47 -17.76 -12.65
CA LEU A 50 3.86 -18.25 -12.72
C LEU A 50 4.27 -19.04 -11.48
N GLY A 51 3.44 -19.09 -10.44
CA GLY A 51 3.77 -19.77 -9.17
C GLY A 51 5.00 -19.18 -8.48
N MET A 52 5.33 -17.92 -8.75
CA MET A 52 6.51 -17.26 -8.18
C MET A 52 6.28 -16.95 -6.69
N VAL A 53 7.29 -17.27 -5.88
CA VAL A 53 7.28 -17.06 -4.43
C VAL A 53 8.52 -16.24 -4.05
N LYS A 54 8.41 -15.29 -3.12
CA LYS A 54 9.55 -14.46 -2.69
C LYS A 54 10.53 -15.30 -1.84
N GLN A 55 11.81 -14.90 -1.86
CA GLN A 55 12.84 -15.54 -1.04
C GLN A 55 12.51 -15.42 0.46
N GLY A 56 12.49 -16.54 1.17
CA GLY A 56 12.15 -16.61 2.62
C GLY A 56 10.66 -16.68 2.94
N GLU A 57 9.78 -16.75 1.95
CA GLU A 57 8.32 -16.88 2.15
C GLU A 57 7.88 -18.35 2.18
N THR A 58 6.96 -18.71 3.07
CA THR A 58 6.32 -20.04 3.09
C THR A 58 4.96 -19.96 2.42
N PHE A 59 4.83 -20.54 1.22
CA PHE A 59 3.62 -20.50 0.42
C PHE A 59 2.74 -21.74 0.64
N TYR A 60 1.47 -21.53 1.00
CA TYR A 60 0.48 -22.59 1.17
C TYR A 60 -0.56 -22.48 0.05
N ARG A 61 -0.61 -23.47 -0.85
CA ARG A 61 -1.68 -23.59 -1.85
C ARG A 61 -2.68 -24.63 -1.37
N VAL A 62 -3.85 -24.16 -0.94
CA VAL A 62 -4.97 -25.05 -0.59
C VAL A 62 -5.61 -25.51 -1.90
N VAL A 63 -5.26 -26.71 -2.37
CA VAL A 63 -6.06 -27.41 -3.38
C VAL A 63 -7.23 -28.05 -2.65
N GLY A 64 -8.46 -27.64 -3.00
CA GLY A 64 -9.66 -28.27 -2.48
C GLY A 64 -9.58 -29.77 -2.73
N VAL A 65 -9.78 -30.56 -1.68
CA VAL A 65 -9.94 -32.01 -1.84
C VAL A 65 -11.23 -32.18 -2.63
N GLU A 66 -11.14 -32.50 -3.91
CA GLU A 66 -12.30 -32.98 -4.64
C GLU A 66 -12.87 -34.16 -3.83
N PRO A 67 -14.17 -34.16 -3.47
CA PRO A 67 -14.75 -35.34 -2.87
C PRO A 67 -14.62 -36.42 -3.95
N LYS A 68 -13.78 -37.44 -3.69
CA LYS A 68 -13.65 -38.59 -4.58
C LYS A 68 -15.04 -39.18 -4.80
N ALA A 69 -15.63 -38.91 -5.95
CA ALA A 69 -16.75 -39.68 -6.46
C ALA A 69 -16.19 -41.05 -6.86
N GLY A 70 -16.69 -42.11 -6.24
CA GLY A 70 -16.37 -43.49 -6.60
C GLY A 70 -15.22 -44.11 -5.80
N ALA A 71 -15.54 -44.62 -4.62
CA ALA A 71 -14.86 -45.79 -4.09
C ALA A 71 -15.96 -46.74 -3.62
N ASP A 72 -16.42 -47.55 -4.56
CA ASP A 72 -17.17 -48.77 -4.31
C ASP A 72 -16.31 -49.62 -3.37
N TYR A 73 -16.81 -49.89 -2.16
CA TYR A 73 -16.29 -50.91 -1.29
C TYR A 73 -17.24 -52.11 -1.38
N GLU A 74 -16.76 -53.17 -2.02
CA GLU A 74 -17.29 -54.54 -1.89
C GLU A 74 -17.28 -55.00 -0.42
#